data_AF-A0A158QM56-F1
#
_entry.id   AF-A0A158QM56-F1
#
_cell.length_a   1.000
_cell.length_b   1.000
_cell.length_c   1.000
_cell.angle_alpha   90.00
_cell.angle_beta   90.00
_cell.angle_gamma   90.00
#
_symmetry.space_group_name_H-M   'P 1'
#
loop_
_entity.id
_entity.type
_entity.pdbx_description
1 polymer ?
#
loop_
_entity_poly.entity_id
_entity_poly.type
_entity_poly.pdbx_seq_one_letter_code
_entity_poly.pdbx_strand_id
1 'polypeptide(L)'
;MQSALDRLWWSRLVISVRGYVVNYVQNDDEILFHTDDAFICIHRFLAEEMSDIKLAQQFISDADTIVSYPLISETLLALSSSRQIQNPFVDKRVGPAFTRVFGQPNDATYRVANGQKHAYIVFMRVLCTLQERWMAERKARKSIRFETDPEWQPDDRVVLFQEFYKGESTRSQHLELDA
;
A
#
# COMPACT_ATOMS: atom_id res chain seq x y z
N MET A 1 -12.65 16.23 5.19
CA MET A 1 -13.05 15.15 4.23
C MET A 1 -11.84 14.40 3.67
N GLN A 2 -10.77 15.10 3.26
CA GLN A 2 -9.58 14.48 2.66
C GLN A 2 -8.79 13.57 3.62
N SER A 3 -8.69 13.93 4.91
CA SER A 3 -8.05 13.09 5.93
C SER A 3 -8.82 11.80 6.24
N ALA A 4 -10.16 11.85 6.26
CA ALA A 4 -11.00 10.67 6.45
C ALA A 4 -10.89 9.68 5.27
N LEU A 5 -10.77 10.21 4.05
CA LEU A 5 -10.54 9.41 2.84
C LEU A 5 -9.15 8.75 2.86
N ASP A 6 -8.13 9.43 3.38
CA ASP A 6 -6.77 8.88 3.55
C ASP A 6 -6.75 7.72 4.56
N ARG A 7 -7.34 7.92 5.74
CA ARG A 7 -7.47 6.86 6.77
C ARG A 7 -8.25 5.64 6.28
N LEU A 8 -9.37 5.88 5.58
CA LEU A 8 -10.20 4.79 5.05
C LEU A 8 -9.43 3.97 4.00
N TRP A 9 -8.61 4.63 3.18
CA TRP A 9 -7.75 3.95 2.22
C TRP A 9 -6.72 3.07 2.91
N TRP A 10 -6.00 3.59 3.91
CA TRP A 10 -5.05 2.81 4.71
C TRP A 10 -5.72 1.63 5.41
N SER A 11 -6.86 1.85 6.07
CA SER A 11 -7.62 0.80 6.75
C SER A 11 -8.01 -0.34 5.80
N ARG A 12 -8.53 0.01 4.61
CA ARG A 12 -8.91 -0.98 3.59
C ARG A 12 -7.72 -1.76 3.06
N LEU A 13 -6.58 -1.09 2.83
CA LEU A 13 -5.35 -1.74 2.39
C LEU A 13 -4.88 -2.75 3.44
N VAL A 14 -4.78 -2.33 4.70
CA VAL A 14 -4.34 -3.18 5.82
C VAL A 14 -5.23 -4.41 5.96
N ILE A 15 -6.55 -4.23 5.98
CA ILE A 15 -7.51 -5.35 6.10
C ILE A 15 -7.41 -6.32 4.92
N SER A 16 -7.26 -5.80 3.70
CA SER A 16 -7.17 -6.64 2.50
C SER A 16 -5.89 -7.48 2.49
N VAL A 17 -4.75 -6.86 2.83
CA VAL A 17 -3.47 -7.58 2.89
C VAL A 17 -3.47 -8.57 4.04
N ARG A 18 -4.01 -8.21 5.22
CA ARG A 18 -4.17 -9.14 6.34
C ARG A 18 -4.96 -10.37 5.92
N GLY A 19 -6.12 -10.19 5.29
CA GLY A 19 -6.96 -11.30 4.83
C GLY A 19 -6.23 -12.22 3.87
N TYR A 20 -5.36 -11.68 3.00
CA TYR A 20 -4.50 -12.48 2.15
C TYR A 20 -3.45 -13.27 2.96
N VAL A 21 -2.66 -12.60 3.81
CA VAL A 21 -1.53 -13.22 4.53
C VAL A 21 -2.00 -14.30 5.51
N VAL A 22 -3.08 -14.06 6.26
CA VAL A 22 -3.61 -15.00 7.24
C VAL A 22 -3.91 -16.37 6.62
N ASN A 23 -4.43 -16.41 5.39
CA ASN A 23 -4.70 -17.68 4.70
C ASN A 23 -3.45 -18.54 4.45
N TYR A 24 -2.25 -17.94 4.40
CA TYR A 24 -0.99 -18.66 4.20
C TYR A 24 -0.35 -19.12 5.50
N VAL A 25 -0.64 -18.47 6.62
CA VAL A 25 -0.05 -18.77 7.94
C VAL A 25 -1.02 -19.44 8.91
N GLN A 26 -2.28 -19.63 8.52
CA GLN A 26 -3.36 -20.17 9.37
C GLN A 26 -3.10 -21.54 10.02
N ASN A 27 -2.14 -22.32 9.51
CA ASN A 27 -1.83 -23.65 10.05
C ASN A 27 -0.84 -23.62 11.21
N ASP A 28 -0.27 -22.45 11.53
CA ASP A 28 0.66 -22.24 12.63
C ASP A 28 0.08 -21.15 13.54
N ASP A 29 -0.46 -21.56 14.69
CA ASP A 29 -1.17 -20.66 15.62
C ASP A 29 -0.27 -19.55 16.17
N GLU A 30 1.02 -19.84 16.41
CA GLU A 30 1.98 -18.86 16.94
C GLU A 30 2.31 -17.82 15.87
N ILE A 31 2.59 -18.25 14.64
CA ILE A 31 2.83 -17.34 13.51
C ILE A 31 1.57 -16.55 13.18
N LEU A 32 0.39 -17.16 13.22
CA LEU A 32 -0.88 -16.48 12.98
C LEU A 32 -1.10 -15.37 14.02
N PHE A 33 -0.91 -15.68 15.31
CA PHE A 33 -1.06 -14.71 16.39
C PHE A 33 -0.11 -13.51 16.20
N HIS A 34 1.17 -13.76 15.94
CA HIS A 34 2.13 -12.69 15.70
C HIS A 34 1.85 -11.92 14.41
N THR A 35 1.43 -12.59 13.34
CA THR A 35 1.03 -11.94 12.08
C THR A 35 -0.12 -10.96 12.32
N ASP A 36 -1.13 -11.36 13.08
CA ASP A 36 -2.25 -10.49 13.43
C ASP A 36 -1.80 -9.29 14.28
N ASP A 37 -0.94 -9.50 15.27
CA ASP A 37 -0.35 -8.43 16.08
C ASP A 37 0.41 -7.40 15.21
N ALA A 38 1.19 -7.86 14.23
CA ALA A 38 1.82 -6.97 13.26
C ALA A 38 0.82 -6.13 12.46
N PHE A 39 -0.31 -6.70 12.04
CA PHE A 39 -1.33 -5.95 11.32
C PHE A 39 -2.07 -4.95 12.21
N ILE A 40 -2.23 -5.25 13.51
CA ILE A 40 -2.72 -4.28 14.50
C ILE A 40 -1.73 -3.11 14.60
N CYS A 41 -0.43 -3.38 14.70
CA CYS A 41 0.60 -2.35 14.71
C CYS A 41 0.58 -1.50 13.43
N ILE A 42 0.53 -2.12 12.24
CA ILE A 42 0.46 -1.40 10.96
C ILE A 42 -0.80 -0.51 10.92
N HIS A 43 -1.95 -1.04 11.33
CA HIS A 43 -3.20 -0.27 11.37
C HIS A 43 -3.09 0.94 12.30
N ARG A 44 -2.53 0.75 13.49
CA ARG A 44 -2.32 1.81 14.48
C ARG A 44 -1.48 2.97 13.94
N PHE A 45 -0.41 2.66 13.20
CA PHE A 45 0.44 3.73 12.64
C PHE A 45 -0.17 4.42 11.43
N LEU A 46 -0.99 3.75 10.62
CA LEU A 46 -1.40 4.25 9.30
C LEU A 46 -2.87 4.65 9.18
N ALA A 47 -3.76 4.05 9.98
CA ALA A 47 -5.21 4.13 9.77
C ALA A 47 -6.00 4.62 10.98
N GLU A 48 -5.43 4.59 12.19
CA GLU A 48 -6.09 5.11 13.39
C GLU A 48 -6.29 6.63 13.35
N GLU A 49 -7.33 7.12 14.01
CA GLU A 49 -7.68 8.54 14.02
C GLU A 49 -6.58 9.45 14.59
N MET A 50 -5.84 8.94 15.58
CA MET A 50 -4.75 9.66 16.24
C MET A 50 -3.37 9.42 15.58
N SER A 51 -3.31 8.80 14.41
CA SER A 51 -2.04 8.54 13.73
C SER A 51 -1.31 9.85 13.40
N ASP A 52 -0.11 10.05 13.95
CA ASP A 52 0.77 11.16 13.59
C ASP A 52 1.45 10.86 12.24
N ILE A 53 1.29 11.75 11.27
CA ILE A 53 1.86 11.63 9.92
C ILE A 53 3.39 11.40 9.96
N LYS A 54 4.11 12.04 10.89
CA LYS A 54 5.55 11.86 11.03
C LYS A 54 5.89 10.45 11.53
N LEU A 55 5.11 9.93 12.49
CA LEU A 55 5.29 8.57 12.98
C LEU A 55 4.92 7.54 11.91
N ALA A 56 3.86 7.78 11.13
CA ALA A 56 3.48 6.94 10.00
C ALA A 56 4.59 6.86 8.95
N GLN A 57 5.17 8.01 8.58
CA GLN A 57 6.30 8.06 7.64
C GLN A 57 7.55 7.36 8.18
N GLN A 58 7.87 7.57 9.45
CA GLN A 58 8.99 6.89 10.10
C GLN A 58 8.78 5.38 10.12
N PHE A 59 7.57 4.93 10.44
CA PHE A 59 7.20 3.51 10.44
C PHE A 59 7.34 2.88 9.05
N ILE A 60 6.85 3.54 7.99
CA ILE A 60 7.01 3.05 6.61
C ILE A 60 8.48 2.95 6.24
N SER A 61 9.30 3.96 6.59
CA SER A 61 10.74 3.96 6.35
C SER A 61 11.47 2.82 7.09
N ASP A 62 11.09 2.58 8.34
CA ASP A 62 11.64 1.49 9.15
C ASP A 62 11.24 0.13 8.60
N ALA A 63 9.96 -0.04 8.23
CA ALA A 63 9.46 -1.26 7.60
C ALA A 63 10.17 -1.53 6.26
N ASP A 64 10.36 -0.51 5.43
CA ASP A 64 11.12 -0.61 4.18
C ASP A 64 12.57 -1.05 4.41
N THR A 65 13.23 -0.47 5.42
CA THR A 65 14.58 -0.87 5.84
C THR A 65 14.65 -2.33 6.26
N ILE A 66 13.64 -2.82 7.00
CA ILE A 66 13.56 -4.20 7.47
C ILE A 66 13.34 -5.16 6.31
N VAL A 67 12.34 -4.91 5.45
CA VAL A 67 12.00 -5.85 4.35
C VAL A 67 13.04 -5.85 3.24
N SER A 68 13.81 -4.76 3.10
CA SER A 68 14.94 -4.65 2.18
C SER A 68 16.23 -5.27 2.73
N TYR A 69 16.25 -5.70 4.00
CA TYR A 69 17.41 -6.36 4.57
C TYR A 69 17.65 -7.71 3.86
N PRO A 70 18.89 -7.99 3.41
CA PRO A 70 19.20 -9.24 2.70
C PRO A 70 18.87 -10.48 3.53
N LEU A 71 18.17 -11.44 2.93
CA LEU A 71 17.81 -12.72 3.58
C LEU A 71 17.12 -12.51 4.94
N ILE A 72 16.23 -11.51 5.04
CA ILE A 72 15.55 -11.17 6.28
C ILE A 72 14.77 -12.37 6.87
N SER A 73 14.19 -13.20 6.01
CA SER A 73 13.38 -14.35 6.44
C SER A 73 14.23 -15.41 7.14
N GLU A 74 15.40 -15.70 6.58
CA GLU A 74 16.40 -16.63 7.12
C GLU A 74 17.07 -16.05 8.35
N THR A 75 17.34 -14.74 8.34
CA THR A 75 18.01 -14.03 9.44
C THR A 75 17.15 -14.05 10.70
N LEU A 76 15.87 -13.66 10.59
CA LEU A 76 14.96 -13.68 11.74
C LEU A 76 14.70 -15.09 12.25
N LEU A 77 14.62 -16.08 11.35
CA LEU A 77 14.49 -17.48 11.74
C LEU A 77 15.73 -17.95 12.53
N ALA A 78 16.93 -17.67 12.02
CA ALA A 78 18.19 -18.01 12.68
C ALA A 78 18.30 -17.37 14.08
N LEU A 79 17.94 -16.09 14.21
CA LEU A 79 17.94 -15.38 15.50
C LEU A 79 16.92 -15.97 16.48
N SER A 80 15.70 -16.30 16.02
CA SER A 80 14.69 -16.94 16.86
C SER A 80 15.10 -18.33 17.36
N SER A 81 16.01 -18.99 16.62
CA SER A 81 16.60 -20.30 16.96
C SER A 81 17.94 -20.18 17.70
N SER A 82 18.31 -18.99 18.19
CA SER A 82 19.58 -18.70 18.88
C SER A 82 20.83 -19.09 18.09
N ARG A 83 20.75 -19.12 16.75
CA ARG A 83 21.91 -19.39 15.89
C ARG A 83 22.77 -18.14 15.75
N GLN A 84 24.09 -18.34 15.69
CA GLN A 84 25.03 -17.25 15.51
C GLN A 84 24.98 -16.75 14.06
N ILE A 85 24.43 -15.56 13.87
CA ILE A 85 24.36 -14.84 12.59
C ILE A 85 24.60 -13.35 12.83
N GLN A 86 24.90 -12.59 11.78
CA GLN A 86 24.92 -11.14 11.87
C GLN A 86 23.54 -10.63 12.29
N ASN A 87 23.50 -9.98 13.45
CA ASN A 87 22.26 -9.52 14.04
C ASN A 87 21.94 -8.09 13.56
N PRO A 88 20.85 -7.86 12.81
CA PRO A 88 20.51 -6.55 12.29
C PRO A 88 20.14 -5.56 13.40
N PHE A 89 19.69 -6.03 14.57
CA PHE A 89 19.31 -5.16 15.69
C PHE A 89 20.49 -4.40 16.28
N VAL A 90 21.72 -4.92 16.17
CA VAL A 90 22.93 -4.27 16.67
C VAL A 90 23.70 -3.51 15.59
N ASP A 91 23.25 -3.61 14.33
CA ASP A 91 23.87 -2.89 13.22
C ASP A 91 23.58 -1.38 13.33
N LYS A 92 24.61 -0.55 13.19
CA LYS A 92 24.48 0.91 13.33
C LYS A 92 23.57 1.56 12.28
N ARG A 93 23.42 0.94 11.10
CA ARG A 93 22.66 1.48 9.96
C ARG A 93 21.20 1.05 10.04
N VAL A 94 20.94 -0.23 10.29
CA VAL A 94 19.58 -0.78 10.24
C VAL A 94 18.98 -1.05 11.63
N GLY A 95 19.80 -1.25 12.66
CA GLY A 95 19.35 -1.60 14.01
C GLY A 95 18.33 -0.65 14.63
N PRO A 96 18.42 0.68 14.44
CA PRO A 96 17.39 1.59 14.92
C PRO A 96 16.00 1.32 14.34
N ALA A 97 15.90 0.91 13.07
CA ALA A 97 14.63 0.57 12.43
C ALA A 97 14.04 -0.70 13.04
N PHE A 98 14.84 -1.75 13.17
CA PHE A 98 14.45 -3.01 13.82
C PHE A 98 13.98 -2.77 15.26
N THR A 99 14.71 -1.96 16.01
CA THR A 99 14.39 -1.67 17.42
C THR A 99 13.10 -0.86 17.57
N ARG A 100 12.81 0.05 16.64
CA ARG A 100 11.55 0.82 16.67
C ARG A 100 10.32 -0.03 16.32
N VAL A 101 10.46 -0.98 15.40
CA VAL A 101 9.34 -1.83 14.96
C VAL A 101 9.10 -2.99 15.91
N PHE A 102 10.15 -3.72 16.30
CA PHE A 102 10.03 -4.95 17.09
C PHE A 102 10.35 -4.77 18.58
N GLY A 103 11.02 -3.69 18.96
CA GLY A 103 11.52 -3.47 20.32
C GLY A 103 12.98 -3.89 20.53
N GLN A 104 13.41 -3.86 21.80
CA GLN A 104 14.81 -4.12 22.16
C GLN A 104 15.23 -5.57 21.86
N PRO A 105 16.48 -5.80 21.42
CA PRO A 105 16.96 -7.14 21.06
C PRO A 105 17.01 -8.07 22.27
N ASN A 106 16.25 -9.15 22.21
CA ASN A 106 16.27 -10.27 23.14
C ASN A 106 15.58 -11.48 22.48
N ASP A 107 15.65 -12.65 23.12
CA ASP A 107 15.11 -13.90 22.55
C ASP A 107 13.61 -13.83 22.26
N ALA A 108 12.83 -13.15 23.09
CA ALA A 108 11.39 -12.97 22.87
C ALA A 108 11.15 -12.07 21.64
N THR A 109 11.88 -10.95 21.53
CA THR A 109 11.79 -10.05 20.37
C THR A 109 12.14 -10.77 19.07
N TYR A 110 13.13 -11.68 19.06
CA TYR A 110 13.47 -12.43 17.85
C TYR A 110 12.37 -13.41 17.43
N ARG A 111 11.70 -14.06 18.40
CA ARG A 111 10.54 -14.92 18.12
C ARG A 111 9.38 -14.11 17.55
N VAL A 112 9.04 -13.00 18.18
CA VAL A 112 7.99 -12.08 17.73
C VAL A 112 8.31 -11.57 16.32
N ALA A 113 9.52 -11.04 16.09
CA ALA A 113 9.93 -10.56 14.78
C ALA A 113 9.86 -11.65 13.70
N ASN A 114 10.26 -12.88 14.02
CA ASN A 114 10.14 -14.02 13.11
C ASN A 114 8.68 -14.38 12.80
N GLY A 115 7.77 -14.34 13.77
CA GLY A 115 6.34 -14.57 13.56
C GLY A 115 5.67 -13.45 12.77
N GLN A 116 6.09 -12.20 12.99
CA GLN A 116 5.53 -11.02 12.35
C GLN A 116 6.03 -10.78 10.91
N LYS A 117 7.17 -11.37 10.51
CA LYS A 117 7.89 -11.03 9.26
C LYS A 117 7.02 -11.08 8.00
N HIS A 118 6.10 -12.05 7.91
CA HIS A 118 5.26 -12.23 6.73
C HIS A 118 4.29 -11.06 6.54
N ALA A 119 3.77 -10.48 7.62
CA ALA A 119 2.92 -9.30 7.56
C ALA A 119 3.68 -8.12 6.93
N TYR A 120 4.85 -7.78 7.46
CA TYR A 120 5.65 -6.65 6.96
C TYR A 120 6.12 -6.84 5.53
N ILE A 121 6.66 -8.02 5.18
CA ILE A 121 7.16 -8.31 3.83
C ILE A 121 6.04 -8.18 2.80
N VAL A 122 4.89 -8.82 3.04
CA VAL A 122 3.80 -8.81 2.07
C VAL A 122 3.15 -7.43 2.02
N PHE A 123 2.93 -6.78 3.15
CA PHE A 123 2.37 -5.43 3.20
C PHE A 123 3.22 -4.42 2.43
N MET A 124 4.52 -4.37 2.68
CA MET A 124 5.42 -3.46 1.98
C MET A 124 5.49 -3.77 0.49
N ARG A 125 5.53 -5.06 0.10
CA ARG A 125 5.53 -5.44 -1.31
C ARG A 125 4.27 -4.98 -2.04
N VAL A 126 3.10 -5.16 -1.42
CA VAL A 126 1.82 -4.69 -1.97
C VAL A 126 1.82 -3.16 -2.06
N LEU A 127 2.25 -2.46 -1.01
CA LEU A 127 2.33 -1.01 -0.98
C LEU A 127 3.22 -0.45 -2.09
N CYS A 128 4.44 -0.98 -2.24
CA CYS A 128 5.38 -0.57 -3.29
C CYS A 128 4.80 -0.84 -4.69
N THR A 129 4.17 -2.01 -4.91
CA THR A 129 3.51 -2.33 -6.19
C THR A 129 2.39 -1.34 -6.53
N LEU A 130 1.58 -0.95 -5.54
CA LEU A 130 0.53 0.05 -5.73
C LEU A 130 1.10 1.44 -6.05
N GLN A 131 2.17 1.83 -5.37
CA GLN A 131 2.86 3.10 -5.62
C GLN A 131 3.47 3.14 -7.04
N GLU A 132 4.14 2.08 -7.47
CA GLU A 132 4.70 1.95 -8.81
C GLU A 132 3.62 2.07 -9.89
N ARG A 133 2.50 1.34 -9.73
CA ARG A 133 1.35 1.42 -10.65
C ARG A 133 0.76 2.81 -10.71
N TRP A 134 0.54 3.43 -9.54
CA TRP A 134 0.02 4.80 -9.47
C TRP A 134 0.94 5.79 -10.18
N MET A 135 2.25 5.68 -9.99
CA MET A 135 3.22 6.54 -10.66
C MET A 135 3.30 6.30 -12.17
N ALA A 136 3.15 5.05 -12.62
CA ALA A 136 3.07 4.71 -14.04
C ALA A 136 1.81 5.28 -14.70
N GLU A 137 0.64 5.15 -14.06
CA GLU A 137 -0.63 5.72 -14.55
C GLU A 137 -0.58 7.25 -14.61
N ARG A 138 0.02 7.91 -13.61
CA ARG A 138 0.22 9.37 -13.64
C ARG A 138 1.10 9.82 -14.81
N LYS A 139 2.10 9.02 -15.20
CA LYS A 139 2.93 9.30 -16.39
C LYS A 139 2.17 9.02 -17.69
N ALA A 140 1.29 8.02 -17.70
CA ALA A 140 0.50 7.63 -18.87
C ALA A 140 -0.68 8.57 -19.15
N ARG A 141 -1.22 9.25 -18.12
CA ARG A 141 -2.19 10.33 -18.30
C ARG A 141 -1.51 11.51 -19.01
N LYS A 142 -1.54 11.52 -20.35
CA LYS A 142 -1.41 12.76 -21.11
C LYS A 142 -2.50 13.69 -20.57
N SER A 143 -2.12 14.74 -19.84
CA SER A 143 -3.00 15.88 -19.69
C SER A 143 -3.41 16.29 -21.11
N ILE A 144 -4.71 16.44 -21.40
CA ILE A 144 -5.14 17.06 -22.66
C ILE A 144 -4.43 18.42 -22.72
N ARG A 145 -3.43 18.54 -23.59
CA ARG A 145 -2.74 19.80 -23.84
C ARG A 145 -3.48 20.45 -24.98
N PHE A 146 -4.49 21.24 -24.63
CA PHE A 146 -5.31 21.98 -25.59
C PHE A 146 -4.49 22.80 -26.60
N GLU A 147 -3.25 23.16 -26.24
CA GLU A 147 -2.33 23.92 -27.11
C GLU A 147 -1.63 23.08 -28.19
N THR A 148 -1.58 21.76 -28.06
CA THR A 148 -0.76 20.87 -28.92
C THR A 148 -1.49 19.66 -29.48
N ASP A 149 -2.77 19.48 -29.13
CA ASP A 149 -3.56 18.35 -29.57
C ASP A 149 -4.35 18.72 -30.86
N PRO A 150 -3.96 18.21 -32.05
CA PRO A 150 -4.58 18.58 -33.31
C PRO A 150 -6.05 18.15 -33.43
N GLU A 151 -6.50 17.18 -32.63
CA GLU A 151 -7.92 16.78 -32.56
C GLU A 151 -8.81 17.80 -31.83
N TRP A 152 -8.21 18.73 -31.07
CA TRP A 152 -8.91 19.74 -30.26
C TRP A 152 -8.76 21.16 -30.80
N GLN A 153 -8.30 21.33 -32.04
CA GLN A 153 -8.52 22.60 -32.72
C GLN A 153 -10.03 22.84 -32.78
N PRO A 154 -10.51 24.07 -32.53
CA PRO A 154 -11.90 24.43 -32.75
C PRO A 154 -12.15 24.36 -34.26
N ASP A 155 -12.37 23.15 -34.76
CA ASP A 155 -13.00 22.93 -36.05
C ASP A 155 -14.43 23.44 -35.89
N ASP A 156 -14.96 24.17 -36.87
CA ASP A 156 -16.25 24.90 -36.83
C ASP A 156 -17.49 23.97 -36.64
N ARG A 157 -17.28 22.72 -36.22
CA ARG A 157 -18.26 21.75 -35.81
C ARG A 157 -18.87 22.19 -34.49
N VAL A 158 -19.94 22.97 -34.60
CA VAL A 158 -20.85 23.33 -33.51
C VAL A 158 -21.26 22.08 -32.74
N VAL A 159 -20.75 21.91 -31.52
CA VAL A 159 -21.23 20.87 -30.60
C VAL A 159 -22.52 21.38 -29.96
N LEU A 160 -23.66 20.93 -30.46
CA LEU A 160 -24.94 21.16 -29.81
C LEU A 160 -24.99 20.34 -28.51
N PHE A 161 -24.83 21.00 -27.38
CA PHE A 161 -25.12 20.41 -26.07
C PHE A 161 -26.63 20.19 -25.97
N GLN A 162 -27.06 18.94 -26.09
CA GLN A 162 -28.43 18.55 -25.74
C GLN A 162 -28.45 18.21 -24.25
N GLU A 163 -28.99 19.11 -23.42
CA GLU A 163 -29.30 18.80 -22.03
C GLU A 163 -30.22 17.58 -21.97
N PHE A 164 -29.77 16.51 -21.31
CA PHE A 164 -30.63 15.38 -20.96
C PHE A 164 -31.54 15.80 -19.79
N TYR A 165 -32.59 16.57 -20.09
CA TYR A 165 -33.71 16.69 -19.17
C TYR A 165 -34.51 15.39 -19.14
N LYS A 166 -34.86 14.97 -17.91
CA LYS A 166 -35.60 13.76 -17.58
C LYS A 166 -36.88 13.63 -18.41
N GLY A 167 -36.94 12.50 -19.14
CA GLY A 167 -38.19 11.88 -19.57
C GLY A 167 -38.75 12.42 -20.88
N GLU A 168 -38.39 11.78 -21.99
CA GLU A 168 -39.35 11.23 -22.95
C GLU A 168 -38.62 10.39 -24.01
N SER A 169 -39.33 9.40 -24.54
CA SER A 169 -38.83 8.25 -25.30
C SER A 169 -38.07 8.58 -26.59
N THR A 170 -36.97 7.86 -26.79
CA THR A 170 -36.15 7.81 -28.01
C THR A 170 -36.99 7.51 -29.25
N ARG A 171 -37.12 8.50 -30.15
CA ARG A 171 -37.48 8.27 -31.56
C ARG A 171 -36.34 8.80 -32.43
N SER A 172 -35.50 7.87 -32.88
CA SER A 172 -34.46 8.14 -33.86
C SER A 172 -35.12 8.46 -35.20
N GLN A 173 -34.99 9.70 -35.68
CA GLN A 173 -35.20 10.02 -37.08
C GLN A 173 -33.83 10.07 -37.75
N HIS A 174 -33.61 9.13 -38.68
CA HIS A 174 -32.58 9.26 -39.70
C HIS A 174 -32.95 10.45 -40.59
N LEU A 175 -32.04 11.42 -40.70
CA LEU A 175 -32.02 12.39 -41.79
C LEU A 175 -30.88 11.96 -42.71
N GLU A 176 -31.26 11.34 -43.83
CA GLU A 176 -30.43 11.25 -45.02
C GLU A 176 -30.26 12.66 -45.59
N LEU A 177 -29.01 13.07 -45.78
CA LEU A 177 -28.64 14.26 -46.55
C LEU A 177 -28.28 13.78 -47.96
N ASP A 178 -29.21 13.96 -48.90
CA ASP A 178 -28.92 13.90 -50.33
C ASP A 178 -28.83 15.33 -50.90
N ALA A 179 -27.71 15.56 -51.60
CA ALA A 179 -27.37 16.62 -52.56
C ALA A 179 -27.31 18.09 -52.10
#